data_AF-B7KCY6-F1
#
_entry.id   AF-B7KCY6-F1
#
_cell.length_a   1.000
_cell.length_b   1.000
_cell.length_c   1.000
_cell.angle_alpha   90.00
_cell.angle_beta   90.00
_cell.angle_gamma   90.00
#
_symmetry.space_group_name_H-M   'P 1'
#
loop_
_entity.id
_entity.type
_entity.pdbx_description
1 polymer ?
#
loop_
_entity_poly.entity_id
_entity_poly.type
_entity_poly.pdbx_seq_one_letter_code
_entity_poly.pdbx_strand_id
1 'polypeptide(L)'
;MEILNNILADETILVALLYLTLSVLYLLIIPGAVYLYLNSRWYVASSFERAFMYFLVFFCFPGLLLLSPILNFRPKRRQLNA
;
A
#
# COMPACT_ATOMS: atom_id res chain seq x y z
N MET A 1 31.67 -3.55 -2.26
CA MET A 1 31.20 -4.76 -2.96
C MET A 1 31.43 -6.02 -2.14
N GLU A 2 32.58 -6.16 -1.47
CA GLU A 2 32.89 -7.34 -0.65
C GLU A 2 31.95 -7.52 0.57
N ILE A 3 31.59 -6.42 1.25
CA ILE A 3 30.64 -6.43 2.37
C ILE A 3 29.24 -6.91 1.92
N LEU A 4 28.78 -6.45 0.75
CA LEU A 4 27.49 -6.86 0.21
C LEU A 4 27.50 -8.37 -0.14
N ASN A 5 28.59 -8.86 -0.72
CA ASN A 5 28.73 -10.28 -1.05
C ASN A 5 28.73 -11.18 0.20
N ASN A 6 29.36 -10.75 1.28
CA ASN A 6 29.35 -11.51 2.54
C ASN A 6 27.97 -11.52 3.22
N ILE A 7 27.21 -10.43 3.10
CA ILE A 7 25.81 -10.36 3.60
C ILE A 7 24.88 -11.26 2.77
N LEU A 8 25.04 -11.28 1.45
CA LEU A 8 24.26 -12.15 0.56
C LEU A 8 24.66 -13.64 0.70
N ALA A 9 25.88 -13.92 1.15
CA ALA A 9 26.37 -15.28 1.41
C ALA A 9 25.84 -15.87 2.74
N ASP A 10 25.45 -15.03 3.70
CA ASP A 10 24.76 -15.47 4.90
C ASP A 10 23.27 -15.66 4.59
N GLU A 11 22.89 -16.91 4.33
CA GLU A 11 21.52 -17.31 3.98
C GLU A 11 20.49 -16.80 5.00
N THR A 12 20.84 -16.76 6.29
CA THR A 12 19.91 -16.33 7.34
C THR A 12 19.62 -14.85 7.23
N ILE A 13 20.66 -14.02 7.06
CA ILE A 13 20.52 -12.57 6.90
C ILE A 13 19.81 -12.24 5.59
N LEU A 14 20.15 -12.94 4.51
CA LEU A 14 19.49 -12.78 3.22
C LEU A 14 17.99 -13.04 3.31
N VAL A 15 17.59 -14.15 3.91
CA VAL A 15 16.17 -14.52 4.08
C VAL A 15 15.45 -13.52 4.99
N ALA A 16 16.10 -13.07 6.08
CA ALA A 16 15.53 -12.05 6.96
C ALA A 16 15.27 -10.72 6.23
N LEU A 17 16.24 -10.24 5.44
CA LEU A 17 16.10 -9.02 4.64
C LEU A 17 15.03 -9.16 3.56
N LEU A 18 14.93 -10.32 2.93
CA LEU A 18 13.89 -10.61 1.95
C LEU A 18 12.50 -10.47 2.58
N TYR A 19 12.25 -11.16 3.69
CA TYR A 19 10.95 -11.09 4.37
C TYR A 19 10.66 -9.71 4.95
N LEU A 20 11.67 -9.01 5.47
CA LEU A 20 11.51 -7.62 5.91
C LEU A 20 11.06 -6.71 4.76
N THR A 21 11.72 -6.82 3.61
CA THR A 21 11.42 -6.02 2.42
C THR A 21 10.02 -6.32 1.89
N LEU A 22 9.67 -7.61 1.77
CA LEU A 22 8.33 -8.04 1.34
C LEU A 22 7.25 -7.56 2.32
N SER A 23 7.52 -7.61 3.63
CA SER A 23 6.59 -7.15 4.65
C SER A 23 6.36 -5.65 4.57
N VAL A 24 7.42 -4.84 4.41
CA VAL A 24 7.31 -3.38 4.22
C VAL A 24 6.53 -3.04 2.94
N LEU A 25 6.81 -3.75 1.84
CA LEU A 25 6.11 -3.57 0.58
C LEU A 25 4.61 -3.86 0.76
N TYR A 26 4.27 -4.98 1.39
CA TYR A 26 2.90 -5.45 1.55
C TYR A 26 2.09 -4.68 2.62
N LEU A 27 2.71 -4.21 3.70
CA LEU A 27 2.00 -3.54 4.80
C LEU A 27 1.96 -2.01 4.65
N LEU A 28 2.91 -1.39 3.95
CA LEU A 28 3.00 0.08 3.87
C LEU A 28 2.85 0.58 2.43
N ILE A 29 3.70 0.10 1.51
CA ILE A 29 3.80 0.68 0.16
C ILE A 29 2.57 0.36 -0.68
N ILE A 30 2.25 -0.93 -0.84
CA ILE A 30 1.10 -1.39 -1.64
C ILE A 30 -0.23 -0.84 -1.06
N PRO A 31 -0.52 -0.95 0.25
CA PRO A 31 -1.75 -0.42 0.83
C PRO A 31 -1.87 1.11 0.68
N GLY A 32 -0.75 1.84 0.79
CA GLY A 32 -0.70 3.28 0.52
C GLY A 32 -1.11 3.59 -0.93
N ALA A 33 -0.58 2.84 -1.91
CA ALA A 33 -0.96 2.98 -3.30
C ALA A 33 -2.44 2.63 -3.54
N VAL A 34 -2.95 1.58 -2.89
CA VAL A 34 -4.37 1.20 -2.94
C VAL A 34 -5.26 2.33 -2.40
N TYR A 35 -4.90 2.98 -1.29
CA TYR A 35 -5.65 4.13 -0.78
C TYR A 35 -5.74 5.28 -1.81
N LEU A 36 -4.65 5.60 -2.49
CA LEU A 36 -4.63 6.64 -3.53
C LEU A 36 -5.50 6.24 -4.74
N TYR A 37 -5.40 4.98 -5.17
CA TYR A 37 -6.21 4.44 -6.25
C TYR A 37 -7.71 4.47 -5.91
N LEU A 38 -8.08 4.01 -4.70
CA LEU A 38 -9.45 4.06 -4.23
C LEU A 38 -9.97 5.50 -4.20
N ASN A 39 -9.25 6.42 -3.57
CA ASN A 39 -9.67 7.81 -3.44
C ASN A 39 -9.84 8.51 -4.81
N SER A 40 -8.98 8.22 -5.78
CA SER A 40 -9.03 8.87 -7.10
C SER A 40 -10.22 8.41 -7.97
N ARG A 41 -10.60 7.13 -7.92
CA ARG A 41 -11.59 6.56 -8.85
C ARG A 41 -12.87 6.05 -8.19
N TRP A 42 -13.04 6.26 -6.88
CA TRP A 42 -14.20 5.74 -6.14
C TRP A 42 -15.56 6.15 -6.71
N TYR A 43 -15.72 7.32 -7.34
CA TYR A 43 -17.03 7.75 -7.84
C TYR A 43 -17.25 7.47 -9.33
N VAL A 44 -16.21 7.01 -10.04
CA VAL A 44 -16.22 6.88 -11.52
C VAL A 44 -15.87 5.46 -12.01
N ALA A 45 -15.53 4.53 -11.11
CA ALA A 45 -15.13 3.17 -11.47
C ALA A 45 -16.30 2.34 -12.05
N SER A 46 -16.00 1.54 -13.07
CA SER A 46 -16.95 0.58 -13.68
C SER A 46 -17.26 -0.60 -12.75
N SER A 47 -18.27 -1.42 -13.06
CA SER A 47 -18.65 -2.56 -12.21
C SER A 47 -17.53 -3.59 -12.03
N PHE A 48 -16.78 -3.88 -13.11
CA PHE A 48 -15.64 -4.80 -13.05
C PHE A 48 -14.48 -4.19 -12.26
N GLU A 49 -14.19 -2.91 -12.49
CA GLU A 49 -13.16 -2.20 -11.73
C GLU A 49 -13.50 -2.14 -10.24
N ARG A 50 -14.78 -1.93 -9.89
CA ARG A 50 -15.24 -1.93 -8.51
C ARG A 50 -15.00 -3.27 -7.82
N ALA A 51 -15.28 -4.37 -8.49
CA ALA A 51 -15.03 -5.70 -7.96
C ALA A 51 -13.52 -5.90 -7.69
N PHE A 52 -12.66 -5.46 -8.61
CA PHE A 52 -11.23 -5.50 -8.42
C PHE A 52 -10.76 -4.59 -7.26
N MET A 53 -11.34 -3.40 -7.10
CA MET A 53 -11.08 -2.52 -5.96
C MET A 53 -11.40 -3.21 -4.63
N TYR A 54 -12.53 -3.92 -4.53
CA TYR A 54 -12.86 -4.68 -3.32
C TYR A 54 -11.88 -5.83 -3.08
N PHE A 55 -11.49 -6.56 -4.13
CA PHE A 55 -10.46 -7.58 -4.02
C PHE A 55 -9.15 -7.01 -3.45
N LEU A 56 -8.69 -5.85 -3.94
CA LEU A 56 -7.49 -5.19 -3.43
C LEU A 56 -7.61 -4.81 -1.94
N VAL A 57 -8.80 -4.34 -1.52
CA VAL A 57 -9.05 -4.03 -0.10
C VAL A 57 -8.93 -5.27 0.77
N PHE A 58 -9.50 -6.41 0.37
CA PHE A 58 -9.39 -7.65 1.13
C PHE A 58 -7.97 -8.23 1.08
N PHE A 59 -7.31 -8.18 -0.07
CA PHE A 59 -5.95 -8.65 -0.24
C PHE A 59 -4.94 -7.83 0.60
N CYS A 60 -5.14 -6.52 0.74
CA CYS A 60 -4.27 -5.61 1.48
C CYS A 60 -4.84 -5.19 2.85
N PHE A 61 -5.89 -5.86 3.33
CA PHE A 61 -6.64 -5.48 4.53
C PHE A 61 -5.77 -5.18 5.76
N PRO A 62 -4.79 -6.02 6.16
CA PRO A 62 -3.98 -5.75 7.35
C PRO A 62 -3.17 -4.45 7.24
N GLY A 63 -2.62 -4.16 6.05
CA GLY A 63 -1.86 -2.93 5.83
C GLY A 63 -2.75 -1.69 5.72
N LEU A 64 -3.93 -1.82 5.11
CA LEU A 64 -4.92 -0.74 5.09
C LEU A 64 -5.36 -0.38 6.52
N LEU A 65 -5.64 -1.39 7.35
CA LEU A 65 -6.00 -1.18 8.75
C LEU A 65 -4.91 -0.43 9.53
N LEU A 66 -3.63 -0.76 9.29
CA LEU A 66 -2.49 -0.10 9.92
C LEU A 66 -2.37 1.38 9.55
N LEU A 67 -2.61 1.74 8.30
CA LEU A 67 -2.53 3.14 7.83
C LEU A 67 -3.81 3.94 8.10
N SER A 68 -4.92 3.27 8.42
CA SER A 68 -6.25 3.87 8.58
C SER A 68 -6.34 5.03 9.58
N PRO A 69 -5.62 5.05 10.72
CA PRO A 69 -5.71 6.17 11.67
C PRO A 69 -4.97 7.43 11.18
N ILE A 70 -4.07 7.29 10.21
CA ILE A 70 -3.15 8.35 9.78
C ILE A 70 -3.70 9.08 8.56
N LEU A 71 -4.29 8.36 7.61
CA LEU A 71 -4.75 8.90 6.34
C LEU A 71 -6.15 9.51 6.46
N ASN A 72 -6.30 10.77 6.06
CA ASN A 72 -7.58 11.48 6.08
C ASN A 72 -8.00 11.92 4.67
N PHE A 73 -8.98 11.21 4.09
CA PHE A 73 -9.53 11.50 2.75
C PHE A 73 -10.83 12.30 2.80
N ARG A 74 -11.01 13.14 3.84
CA ARG A 74 -12.17 14.03 3.90
C ARG A 74 -12.18 14.98 2.68
N PRO A 75 -13.33 15.19 2.04
CA PRO A 75 -13.47 16.18 0.98
C PRO A 75 -12.97 17.55 1.44
N LYS A 76 -12.19 18.22 0.59
CA LYS A 76 -11.74 19.59 0.84
C LYS A 76 -12.94 20.53 0.81
N ARG A 77 -12.89 21.57 1.64
CA ARG A 77 -13.95 22.59 1.66
C ARG A 77 -14.05 23.26 0.29
N ARG A 78 -15.27 23.41 -0.22
CA ARG A 78 -15.55 24.14 -1.46
C ARG A 78 -15.28 25.63 -1.22
N GLN A 79 -14.49 26.26 -2.10
CA GLN A 79 -14.37 27.72 -2.14
C GLN A 79 -15.68 28.30 -2.67
N LEU A 80 -16.24 29.28 -1.97
CA LEU A 80 -17.54 29.87 -2.31
C LEU A 80 -17.44 31.16 -3.14
N ASN A 81 -16.21 31.62 -3.41
CA ASN A 81 -15.97 32.83 -4.21
C ASN A 81 -15.78 32.42 -5.67
N ALA A 82 -16.60 33.03 -6.54
CA ALA A 82 -16.56 32.88 -7.99
C ALA A 82 -15.47 33.75 -8.62
#